data_AF-A0A3D0XL09-F1
#
_entry.id   AF-A0A3D0XL09-F1
#
_cell.length_a   1.000
_cell.length_b   1.000
_cell.length_c   1.000
_cell.angle_alpha   90.00
_cell.angle_beta   90.00
_cell.angle_gamma   90.00
#
_symmetry.space_group_name_H-M   'P 1'
#
loop_
_entity.id
_entity.type
_entity.pdbx_description
1 polymer ?
#
loop_
_entity_poly.entity_id
_entity_poly.type
_entity_poly.pdbx_seq_one_letter_code
_entity_poly.pdbx_strand_id
1 'polypeptide(L)'
;PDTPRESKVERKEVGEQKRRLLQLGEGWSIHLPDSGRYRIRISASGLAAFTGKLPYLCLWHEHHKRSFQGRVLDAAEEAPEIIEFEGLFPAGHYQIRNHARTIKHANGGISMFLNELIDASQPVASLRGGHRSPWTKVVDEEGRPTMPLLLVDWAEIEGPLLLASDLAKREGVVPEEGLGPEAWLASLQGFATRAWRRPVDPAQIQPYIALIESEQEAGESFTSAYRTALSTLLTARGFLYLEEGDPETNRSHLLAHEWANRL
;
A
#
# COMPACT_ATOMS: atom_id res chain seq x y z
N PRO A 1 -17.12 8.68 9.96
CA PRO A 1 -16.42 7.52 9.33
C PRO A 1 -16.72 7.38 7.83
N ASP A 2 -17.90 7.80 7.34
CA ASP A 2 -18.34 7.56 5.95
C ASP A 2 -18.06 8.68 4.94
N THR A 3 -17.39 9.77 5.32
CA THR A 3 -16.97 10.78 4.34
C THR A 3 -15.62 10.37 3.76
N PRO A 4 -15.52 10.06 2.46
CA PRO A 4 -14.23 9.80 1.83
C PRO A 4 -13.35 11.03 2.02
N ARG A 5 -12.11 10.83 2.49
CA ARG A 5 -11.15 11.93 2.48
C ARG A 5 -10.86 12.33 1.05
N GLU A 6 -10.95 13.62 0.79
CA GLU A 6 -10.50 14.18 -0.47
C GLU A 6 -9.00 13.90 -0.65
N SER A 7 -8.62 13.51 -1.85
CA SER A 7 -7.21 13.30 -2.19
C SER A 7 -6.47 14.61 -1.97
N LYS A 8 -5.41 14.56 -1.16
CA LYS A 8 -4.55 15.70 -0.87
C LYS A 8 -3.13 15.39 -1.29
N VAL A 9 -2.46 16.41 -1.82
CA VAL A 9 -1.01 16.41 -2.00
C VAL A 9 -0.38 17.02 -0.76
N GLU A 10 0.46 16.26 -0.07
CA GLU A 10 1.26 16.72 1.04
C GLU A 10 2.73 16.51 0.72
N ARG A 11 3.47 17.61 0.62
CA ARG A 11 4.92 17.58 0.45
C ARG A 11 5.61 17.80 1.78
N LYS A 12 6.41 16.82 2.16
CA LYS A 12 7.30 16.87 3.31
C LYS A 12 8.69 17.18 2.81
N GLU A 13 9.17 18.37 3.09
CA GLU A 13 10.57 18.75 2.91
C GLU A 13 11.39 18.23 4.09
N VAL A 14 12.64 17.86 3.85
CA VAL A 14 13.57 17.54 4.94
C VAL A 14 13.99 18.82 5.68
N GLY A 15 14.16 19.93 4.95
CA GLY A 15 14.48 21.26 5.48
C GLY A 15 15.14 22.15 4.42
N GLU A 16 15.23 23.45 4.66
CA GLU A 16 15.89 24.38 3.74
C GLU A 16 17.39 24.08 3.64
N GLN A 17 17.86 23.76 2.43
CA GLN A 17 19.25 23.32 2.18
C GLN A 17 19.66 22.12 3.06
N LYS A 18 18.71 21.27 3.46
CA LYS A 18 18.96 20.05 4.22
C LYS A 18 18.50 18.83 3.45
N ARG A 19 19.22 17.73 3.66
CA ARG A 19 18.85 16.40 3.18
C ARG A 19 19.04 15.37 4.27
N ARG A 20 18.30 14.28 4.18
CA ARG A 20 18.38 13.17 5.12
C ARG A 20 19.39 12.16 4.58
N LEU A 21 20.51 12.02 5.26
CA LEU A 21 21.44 10.93 5.00
C LEU A 21 20.93 9.68 5.69
N LEU A 22 20.73 8.61 4.94
CA LEU A 22 20.26 7.31 5.42
C LEU A 22 21.28 6.22 5.07
N GLN A 23 21.97 5.75 6.10
CA GLN A 23 22.73 4.50 6.06
C GLN A 23 21.75 3.33 6.29
N LEU A 24 22.24 2.17 6.74
CA LEU A 24 21.39 0.98 6.87
C LEU A 24 20.44 1.08 8.08
N GLY A 25 19.25 0.48 7.95
CA GLY A 25 18.40 0.11 9.08
C GLY A 25 17.39 1.15 9.56
N GLU A 26 17.79 2.40 9.81
CA GLU A 26 16.85 3.46 10.19
C GLU A 26 16.30 4.19 8.96
N GLY A 27 15.28 5.02 9.17
CA GLY A 27 14.61 5.69 8.08
C GLY A 27 14.03 7.03 8.47
N TRP A 28 13.39 7.66 7.49
CA TRP A 28 12.68 8.91 7.64
C TRP A 28 11.18 8.67 7.60
N SER A 29 10.48 9.10 8.66
CA SER A 29 9.06 8.76 8.82
C SER A 29 8.16 9.59 7.93
N ILE A 30 7.19 8.93 7.31
CA ILE A 30 6.02 9.53 6.65
C ILE A 30 4.75 8.87 7.21
N HIS A 31 3.61 9.52 7.08
CA HIS A 31 2.35 9.01 7.61
C HIS A 31 1.29 8.96 6.52
N LEU A 32 0.66 7.80 6.35
CA LEU A 32 -0.51 7.61 5.50
C LEU A 32 -1.71 7.49 6.44
N PRO A 33 -2.65 8.44 6.41
CA PRO A 33 -3.63 8.52 7.46
C PRO A 33 -4.78 7.50 7.27
N ASP A 34 -5.04 7.08 6.03
CA ASP A 34 -6.04 6.08 5.68
C ASP A 34 -5.47 5.00 4.76
N SER A 35 -6.10 3.83 4.73
CA SER A 35 -5.73 2.78 3.79
C SER A 35 -6.32 3.12 2.43
N GLY A 36 -5.52 3.00 1.37
CA GLY A 36 -6.00 3.35 0.04
C GLY A 36 -4.91 3.30 -1.02
N ARG A 37 -5.26 3.76 -2.21
CA ARG A 37 -4.28 3.95 -3.27
C ARG A 37 -3.55 5.26 -3.02
N TYR A 38 -2.22 5.27 -3.09
CA TYR A 38 -1.42 6.49 -3.00
C TYR A 38 -0.41 6.54 -4.12
N ARG A 39 -0.04 7.76 -4.50
CA ARG A 39 1.17 8.06 -5.25
C ARG A 39 2.15 8.74 -4.31
N ILE A 40 3.31 8.11 -4.11
CA ILE A 40 4.37 8.61 -3.25
C ILE A 40 5.57 8.92 -4.13
N ARG A 41 5.92 10.20 -4.23
CA ARG A 41 7.10 10.68 -4.96
C ARG A 41 8.21 11.03 -3.98
N ILE A 42 9.43 10.59 -4.25
CA ILE A 42 10.59 10.83 -3.37
C ILE A 42 11.75 11.31 -4.24
N SER A 43 12.29 12.50 -3.94
CA SER A 43 13.57 12.94 -4.50
C SER A 43 14.69 12.37 -3.67
N ALA A 44 15.52 11.54 -4.29
CA ALA A 44 16.66 10.95 -3.61
C ALA A 44 17.84 10.66 -4.55
N SER A 45 19.03 10.68 -3.97
CA SER A 45 20.26 10.17 -4.57
C SER A 45 20.66 8.84 -3.91
N GLY A 46 21.27 7.95 -4.68
CA GLY A 46 21.72 6.65 -4.21
C GLY A 46 23.19 6.46 -4.51
N LEU A 47 24.04 6.47 -3.49
CA LEU A 47 25.48 6.38 -3.64
C LEU A 47 25.96 4.96 -3.27
N ALA A 48 26.69 4.35 -4.19
CA ALA A 48 27.31 3.05 -3.95
C ALA A 48 28.36 3.12 -2.84
N ALA A 49 28.42 2.06 -2.03
CA ALA A 49 29.57 1.81 -1.16
C ALA A 49 30.86 1.65 -2.00
N PHE A 50 32.03 1.79 -1.37
CA PHE A 50 33.32 1.45 -2.00
C PHE A 50 33.39 0.00 -2.51
N THR A 51 32.53 -0.89 -1.99
CA THR A 51 32.37 -2.27 -2.47
C THR A 51 31.57 -2.39 -3.76
N GLY A 52 31.03 -1.29 -4.29
CA GLY A 52 30.12 -1.24 -5.43
C GLY A 52 28.65 -1.54 -5.09
N LYS A 53 28.32 -1.79 -3.82
CA LYS A 53 26.93 -2.09 -3.42
C LYS A 53 26.09 -0.82 -3.44
N LEU A 54 25.02 -0.83 -4.23
CA LEU A 54 24.03 0.25 -4.29
C LEU A 54 23.01 0.20 -3.13
N PRO A 55 22.46 1.35 -2.73
CA PRO A 55 21.40 1.43 -1.73
C PRO A 55 20.09 0.87 -2.29
N TYR A 56 19.21 0.44 -1.37
CA TYR A 56 17.87 -0.03 -1.71
C TYR A 56 16.87 0.82 -0.95
N LEU A 57 16.25 1.78 -1.63
CA LEU A 57 15.19 2.59 -1.06
C LEU A 57 13.95 1.73 -0.88
N CYS A 58 13.37 1.72 0.32
CA CYS A 58 12.08 1.06 0.56
C CYS A 58 11.15 1.84 1.47
N LEU A 59 9.85 1.60 1.30
CA LEU A 59 8.78 2.05 2.16
C LEU A 59 8.46 0.97 3.18
N TRP A 60 9.06 1.08 4.37
CA TRP A 60 8.89 0.14 5.48
C TRP A 60 7.70 0.52 6.35
N HIS A 61 6.73 -0.36 6.50
CA HIS A 61 5.58 -0.13 7.37
C HIS A 61 5.91 -0.47 8.83
N GLU A 62 5.70 0.47 9.75
CA GLU A 62 6.11 0.30 11.15
C GLU A 62 5.28 -0.75 11.91
N HIS A 63 3.96 -0.81 11.68
CA HIS A 63 3.09 -1.82 12.30
C HIS A 63 3.25 -3.21 11.67
N HIS A 64 3.12 -3.33 10.34
CA HIS A 64 3.23 -4.61 9.63
C HIS A 64 4.65 -5.20 9.55
N LYS A 65 5.68 -4.44 9.97
CA LYS A 65 7.09 -4.87 9.98
C LYS A 65 7.55 -5.45 8.63
N ARG A 66 7.15 -4.83 7.53
CA ARG A 66 7.55 -5.24 6.17
C ARG A 66 7.67 -4.04 5.23
N SER A 67 8.43 -4.23 4.15
CA SER A 67 8.47 -3.27 3.04
C SER A 67 7.29 -3.50 2.10
N PHE A 68 6.57 -2.44 1.73
CA PHE A 68 5.48 -2.52 0.76
C PHE A 68 5.92 -2.23 -0.66
N GLN A 69 6.88 -1.33 -0.82
CA GLN A 69 7.47 -0.94 -2.09
C GLN A 69 8.95 -0.61 -1.89
N GLY A 70 9.73 -0.67 -2.96
CA GLY A 70 11.13 -0.27 -2.94
C GLY A 70 11.86 -0.65 -4.21
N ARG A 71 13.05 -0.08 -4.41
CA ARG A 71 13.93 -0.36 -5.54
C ARG A 71 15.38 -0.02 -5.21
N VAL A 72 16.29 -0.59 -5.99
CA VAL A 72 17.69 -0.13 -6.01
C VAL A 72 17.72 1.29 -6.57
N LEU A 73 18.59 2.14 -5.99
CA LEU A 73 18.77 3.51 -6.47
C LEU A 73 20.25 3.74 -6.80
N ASP A 74 20.50 4.16 -8.03
CA ASP A 74 21.80 4.61 -8.52
C ASP A 74 21.59 5.99 -9.14
N ALA A 75 21.78 7.01 -8.32
CA ALA A 75 21.52 8.39 -8.70
C ALA A 75 22.57 9.27 -8.04
N ALA A 76 23.23 10.12 -8.84
CA ALA A 76 24.32 10.96 -8.38
C ALA A 76 23.85 11.96 -7.32
N GLU A 77 24.75 12.36 -6.43
CA GLU A 77 24.45 13.31 -5.35
C GLU A 77 23.97 14.68 -5.86
N GLU A 78 24.52 15.13 -6.99
CA GLU A 78 24.19 16.42 -7.64
C GLU A 78 22.96 16.34 -8.54
N ALA A 79 22.49 15.12 -8.83
CA ALA A 79 21.36 14.86 -9.73
C ALA A 79 20.43 13.82 -9.09
N PRO A 80 19.69 14.18 -8.02
CA PRO A 80 18.73 13.28 -7.40
C PRO A 80 17.64 12.87 -8.39
N GLU A 81 17.18 11.63 -8.28
CA GLU A 81 16.09 11.11 -9.09
C GLU A 81 14.76 11.22 -8.34
N ILE A 82 13.69 11.56 -9.05
CA ILE A 82 12.32 11.50 -8.52
C ILE A 82 11.77 10.10 -8.73
N ILE A 83 11.60 9.38 -7.63
CA ILE A 83 11.10 8.00 -7.60
C ILE A 83 9.62 8.03 -7.30
N GLU A 84 8.82 7.39 -8.14
CA GLU A 84 7.37 7.28 -7.93
C GLU A 84 6.97 5.86 -7.54
N PHE A 85 6.24 5.75 -6.43
CA PHE A 85 5.54 4.55 -6.03
C PHE A 85 4.04 4.80 -6.08
N GLU A 86 3.34 4.11 -6.99
CA GLU A 86 1.89 4.10 -7.03
C GLU A 86 1.35 2.71 -6.66
N GLY A 87 0.40 2.65 -5.72
CA GLY A 87 -0.17 1.37 -5.31
C GLY A 87 -1.09 1.47 -4.11
N LEU A 88 -1.56 0.31 -3.64
CA LEU A 88 -2.36 0.20 -2.41
C LEU A 88 -1.45 0.11 -1.19
N PHE A 89 -1.67 1.02 -0.24
CA PHE A 89 -0.92 1.11 0.99
C PHE A 89 -1.89 1.07 2.19
N PRO A 90 -1.63 0.25 3.21
CA PRO A 90 -2.33 0.35 4.50
C PRO A 90 -2.09 1.70 5.18
N ALA A 91 -3.05 2.12 6.00
CA ALA A 91 -2.89 3.26 6.90
C ALA A 91 -1.76 2.99 7.90
N GLY A 92 -1.01 4.03 8.24
CA GLY A 92 -0.05 4.00 9.34
C GLY A 92 1.21 4.78 9.08
N HIS A 93 2.17 4.57 9.97
CA HIS A 93 3.51 5.14 9.86
C HIS A 93 4.39 4.27 8.97
N TYR A 94 5.02 4.92 8.01
CA TYR A 94 6.03 4.34 7.14
C TYR A 94 7.36 5.01 7.39
N GLN A 95 8.44 4.28 7.12
CA GLN A 95 9.78 4.83 7.09
C GLN A 95 10.37 4.61 5.71
N ILE A 96 10.87 5.69 5.11
CA ILE A 96 11.76 5.63 3.95
C ILE A 96 13.10 5.15 4.49
N ARG A 97 13.50 3.92 4.14
CA ARG A 97 14.71 3.26 4.65
C ARG A 97 15.63 2.85 3.52
N ASN A 98 16.90 2.68 3.87
CA ASN A 98 17.84 1.94 3.05
C ASN A 98 17.93 0.48 3.55
N HIS A 99 17.41 -0.44 2.75
CA HIS A 99 17.40 -1.89 3.04
C HIS A 99 18.48 -2.64 2.26
N ALA A 100 19.57 -1.98 1.85
CA ALA A 100 20.70 -2.63 1.20
C ALA A 100 21.47 -3.52 2.18
N ARG A 101 20.85 -4.63 2.62
CA ARG A 101 21.45 -5.63 3.50
C ARG A 101 22.76 -6.09 2.88
N THR A 102 23.84 -5.81 3.57
CA THR A 102 25.16 -6.29 3.21
C THR A 102 25.39 -7.61 3.92
N ILE A 103 25.24 -8.72 3.19
CA ILE A 103 25.44 -10.09 3.71
C ILE A 103 26.91 -10.32 4.15
N LYS A 104 27.85 -9.44 3.74
CA LYS A 104 29.30 -9.63 3.90
C LYS A 104 30.08 -8.36 4.30
N HIS A 105 29.56 -7.49 5.16
CA HIS A 105 30.44 -6.46 5.76
C HIS A 105 31.04 -7.00 7.07
N ALA A 106 32.33 -6.73 7.29
CA ALA A 106 33.04 -7.04 8.55
C ALA A 106 32.35 -6.43 9.79
N ASN A 107 31.48 -5.45 9.56
CA ASN A 107 30.67 -4.76 10.55
C ASN A 107 29.25 -5.35 10.71
N GLY A 108 29.02 -6.61 10.32
CA GLY A 108 27.70 -7.27 10.34
C GLY A 108 27.00 -7.36 11.70
N GLY A 109 27.65 -6.91 12.79
CA GLY A 109 27.08 -6.74 14.12
C GLY A 109 26.84 -5.28 14.56
N ILE A 110 27.14 -4.28 13.73
CA ILE A 110 26.95 -2.86 14.09
C ILE A 110 25.48 -2.47 13.82
N SER A 111 24.77 -2.10 14.88
CA SER A 111 23.36 -1.67 14.85
C SER A 111 23.17 -0.15 14.81
N MET A 112 24.26 0.62 14.86
CA MET A 112 24.24 2.08 15.01
C MET A 112 24.82 2.78 13.78
N PHE A 113 23.98 2.93 12.77
CA PHE A 113 24.29 3.69 11.56
C PHE A 113 23.86 5.15 11.71
N LEU A 114 24.53 6.05 10.98
CA LEU A 114 24.20 7.47 10.96
C LEU A 114 22.97 7.70 10.09
N ASN A 115 21.90 8.21 10.70
CA ASN A 115 20.71 8.66 10.00
C ASN A 115 20.32 10.06 10.48
N GLU A 116 20.91 11.07 9.87
CA GLU A 116 20.82 12.46 10.34
C GLU A 116 20.45 13.44 9.23
N LEU A 117 20.18 14.67 9.65
CA LEU A 117 20.04 15.81 8.74
C LEU A 117 21.44 16.34 8.43
N ILE A 118 21.81 16.36 7.16
CA ILE A 118 23.06 16.96 6.69
C ILE A 118 22.76 18.20 5.85
N ASP A 119 23.78 19.05 5.67
CA ASP A 119 23.71 20.16 4.75
C ASP A 119 23.74 19.68 3.31
N ALA A 120 22.74 20.05 2.51
CA ALA A 120 22.66 19.67 1.10
C ALA A 120 23.68 20.42 0.23
N SER A 121 24.23 21.54 0.72
CA SER A 121 25.26 22.30 -0.01
C SER A 121 26.68 21.72 0.14
N GLN A 122 26.88 20.81 1.09
CA GLN A 122 28.16 20.15 1.31
C GLN A 122 28.12 18.73 0.74
N PRO A 123 29.09 18.34 -0.13
CA PRO A 123 29.13 17.00 -0.68
C PRO A 123 29.36 15.98 0.44
N VAL A 124 28.77 14.80 0.35
CA VAL A 124 28.98 13.70 1.31
C VAL A 124 30.47 13.35 1.42
N ALA A 125 31.22 13.50 0.34
CA ALA A 125 32.68 13.31 0.32
C ALA A 125 33.45 14.26 1.27
N SER A 126 32.83 15.34 1.77
CA SER A 126 33.40 16.26 2.77
C SER A 126 33.33 15.74 4.20
N LEU A 127 32.55 14.69 4.46
CA LEU A 127 32.36 14.09 5.79
C LEU A 127 33.57 13.23 6.26
N ARG A 128 34.78 13.58 5.81
CA ARG A 128 36.04 12.89 6.13
C ARG A 128 36.44 13.13 7.58
N GLY A 129 37.32 12.26 8.10
CA GLY A 129 38.11 12.57 9.30
C GLY A 129 37.47 12.29 10.67
N GLY A 130 36.27 11.70 10.78
CA GLY A 130 35.71 11.37 12.11
C GLY A 130 34.61 10.31 12.14
N HIS A 131 34.56 9.53 13.23
CA HIS A 131 33.41 8.69 13.58
C HIS A 131 32.25 9.59 13.99
N ARG A 132 31.36 9.93 13.03
CA ARG A 132 30.16 10.75 13.31
C ARG A 132 29.01 9.93 13.91
N SER A 133 29.03 8.61 13.75
CA SER A 133 28.26 7.65 14.55
C SER A 133 29.16 7.11 15.67
N PRO A 134 28.60 6.62 16.79
CA PRO A 134 29.42 6.02 17.83
C PRO A 134 30.30 4.85 17.34
N TRP A 135 30.08 4.28 16.14
CA TRP A 135 30.86 3.13 15.65
C TRP A 135 31.26 3.08 14.16
N THR A 136 30.82 4.02 13.28
CA THR A 136 31.13 3.90 11.83
C THR A 136 31.45 5.22 11.12
N LYS A 137 32.45 5.19 10.22
CA LYS A 137 32.77 6.28 9.27
C LYS A 137 31.72 6.33 8.16
N VAL A 138 31.34 7.51 7.67
CA VAL A 138 30.40 7.68 6.54
C VAL A 138 31.11 7.50 5.20
N VAL A 139 32.29 8.09 5.07
CA VAL A 139 33.16 7.99 3.89
C VAL A 139 34.58 7.57 4.30
N ASP A 140 35.35 7.02 3.36
CA ASP A 140 36.78 6.74 3.52
C ASP A 140 37.65 8.01 3.33
N GLU A 141 38.97 7.87 3.36
CA GLU A 141 39.91 9.00 3.22
C GLU A 141 39.86 9.62 1.80
N GLU A 142 39.45 8.84 0.80
CA GLU A 142 39.21 9.30 -0.57
C GLU A 142 37.83 9.97 -0.74
N GLY A 143 36.97 9.93 0.29
CA GLY A 143 35.62 10.49 0.26
C GLY A 143 34.56 9.57 -0.35
N ARG A 144 34.86 8.28 -0.55
CA ARG A 144 33.91 7.29 -1.06
C ARG A 144 33.05 6.75 0.09
N PRO A 145 31.74 6.51 -0.12
CA PRO A 145 30.88 5.94 0.91
C PRO A 145 31.40 4.59 1.44
N THR A 146 31.48 4.45 2.76
CA THR A 146 31.88 3.17 3.39
C THR A 146 30.80 2.10 3.28
N MET A 147 29.56 2.52 3.06
CA MET A 147 28.37 1.69 2.93
C MET A 147 27.41 2.37 1.95
N PRO A 148 26.40 1.64 1.44
CA PRO A 148 25.45 2.24 0.52
C PRO A 148 24.71 3.38 1.21
N LEU A 149 24.65 4.56 0.60
CA LEU A 149 24.00 5.73 1.17
C LEU A 149 22.78 6.11 0.35
N LEU A 150 21.68 6.36 1.04
CA LEU A 150 20.49 6.96 0.47
C LEU A 150 20.40 8.40 0.98
N LEU A 151 20.36 9.36 0.08
CA LEU A 151 20.16 10.78 0.41
C LEU A 151 18.76 11.16 -0.01
N VAL A 152 17.92 11.59 0.92
CA VAL A 152 16.53 11.98 0.63
C VAL A 152 16.39 13.48 0.82
N ASP A 153 15.89 14.19 -0.19
CA ASP A 153 15.68 15.64 -0.12
C ASP A 153 14.24 15.97 0.33
N TRP A 154 13.26 15.30 -0.27
CA TRP A 154 11.84 15.46 0.06
C TRP A 154 11.03 14.21 -0.29
N ALA A 155 9.84 14.11 0.30
CA ALA A 155 8.83 13.14 -0.07
C ALA A 155 7.49 13.86 -0.26
N GLU A 156 6.78 13.52 -1.32
CA GLU A 156 5.45 14.02 -1.63
C GLU A 156 4.47 12.85 -1.65
N ILE A 157 3.36 13.00 -0.96
CA ILE A 157 2.32 11.99 -0.79
C ILE A 157 1.05 12.55 -1.39
N GLU A 158 0.52 11.86 -2.38
CA GLU A 158 -0.75 12.17 -2.99
C GLU A 158 -1.71 11.02 -2.72
N GLY A 159 -2.81 11.31 -2.01
CA GLY A 159 -3.90 10.37 -1.83
C GLY A 159 -4.70 10.56 -0.54
N PRO A 160 -5.61 9.62 -0.23
CA PRO A 160 -5.91 8.44 -1.04
C PRO A 160 -6.50 8.81 -2.41
N LEU A 161 -5.93 8.25 -3.48
CA LEU A 161 -6.36 8.43 -4.86
C LEU A 161 -7.65 7.66 -5.12
N LEU A 162 -8.62 8.33 -5.75
CA LEU A 162 -9.85 7.72 -6.20
C LEU A 162 -9.88 7.72 -7.74
N LEU A 163 -9.45 6.61 -8.34
CA LEU A 163 -9.42 6.48 -9.79
C LEU A 163 -10.81 6.19 -10.35
N ALA A 164 -11.06 6.61 -11.60
CA ALA A 164 -12.29 6.27 -12.33
C ALA A 164 -12.50 4.74 -12.40
N SER A 165 -11.42 3.97 -12.55
CA SER A 165 -11.48 2.50 -12.52
C SER A 165 -11.88 1.93 -11.16
N ASP A 166 -11.61 2.64 -10.07
CA ASP A 166 -12.02 2.22 -8.72
C ASP A 166 -13.48 2.61 -8.44
N LEU A 167 -13.95 3.73 -9.00
CA LEU A 167 -15.36 4.10 -9.00
C LEU A 167 -16.21 3.13 -9.82
N ALA A 168 -15.75 2.75 -11.02
CA ALA A 168 -16.45 1.81 -11.90
C ALA A 168 -16.72 0.45 -11.22
N LYS A 169 -15.86 0.01 -10.29
CA LYS A 169 -16.08 -1.23 -9.51
C LYS A 169 -17.23 -1.13 -8.50
N ARG A 170 -17.62 0.09 -8.12
CA ARG A 170 -18.70 0.37 -7.16
C ARG A 170 -20.06 0.51 -7.86
N GLU A 171 -20.07 0.73 -9.16
CA GLU A 171 -21.30 0.85 -9.95
C GLU A 171 -22.16 -0.41 -9.81
N GLY A 172 -23.44 -0.20 -9.53
CA GLY A 172 -24.42 -1.28 -9.33
C GLY A 172 -24.20 -2.16 -8.09
N VAL A 173 -23.34 -1.76 -7.14
CA VAL A 173 -23.20 -2.45 -5.85
C VAL A 173 -24.26 -2.00 -4.85
N VAL A 174 -24.44 -0.69 -4.71
CA VAL A 174 -25.46 -0.09 -3.85
C VAL A 174 -26.43 0.66 -4.77
N PRO A 175 -27.74 0.35 -4.74
CA PRO A 175 -28.74 1.07 -5.53
C PRO A 175 -28.94 2.49 -4.99
N GLU A 176 -29.47 3.39 -5.83
CA GLU A 176 -29.86 4.72 -5.38
C GLU A 176 -30.94 4.65 -4.30
N GLU A 177 -30.86 5.56 -3.33
CA GLU A 177 -31.83 5.63 -2.24
C GLU A 177 -33.22 6.02 -2.78
N GLY A 178 -34.26 5.34 -2.28
CA GLY A 178 -35.63 5.50 -2.76
C GLY A 178 -36.02 4.56 -3.91
N LEU A 179 -35.08 3.80 -4.47
CA LEU A 179 -35.42 2.66 -5.33
C LEU A 179 -36.00 1.51 -4.49
N GLY A 180 -36.98 0.80 -5.04
CA GLY A 180 -37.68 -0.29 -4.36
C GLY A 180 -36.94 -1.64 -4.40
N PRO A 181 -37.54 -2.69 -3.79
CA PRO A 181 -36.93 -4.02 -3.65
C PRO A 181 -36.43 -4.67 -4.94
N GLU A 182 -37.04 -4.36 -6.09
CA GLU A 182 -36.61 -4.85 -7.40
C GLU A 182 -35.19 -4.37 -7.77
N ALA A 183 -34.87 -3.10 -7.50
CA ALA A 183 -33.53 -2.57 -7.72
C ALA A 183 -32.51 -3.16 -6.73
N TRP A 184 -32.94 -3.43 -5.49
CA TRP A 184 -32.09 -4.05 -4.48
C TRP A 184 -31.74 -5.47 -4.89
N LEU A 185 -32.71 -6.24 -5.38
CA LEU A 185 -32.53 -7.58 -5.92
C LEU A 185 -31.49 -7.57 -7.04
N ALA A 186 -31.64 -6.70 -8.04
CA ALA A 186 -30.72 -6.60 -9.17
C ALA A 186 -29.27 -6.29 -8.72
N SER A 187 -29.09 -5.31 -7.84
CA SER A 187 -27.77 -4.92 -7.32
C SER A 187 -27.14 -6.04 -6.47
N LEU A 188 -27.91 -6.63 -5.54
CA LEU A 188 -27.43 -7.73 -4.70
C LEU A 188 -27.12 -8.98 -5.51
N GLN A 189 -27.95 -9.34 -6.50
CA GLN A 189 -27.71 -10.49 -7.37
C GLN A 189 -26.46 -10.28 -8.23
N GLY A 190 -26.29 -9.08 -8.80
CA GLY A 190 -25.10 -8.73 -9.57
C GLY A 190 -23.83 -8.80 -8.70
N PHE A 191 -23.90 -8.28 -7.46
CA PHE A 191 -22.82 -8.37 -6.50
C PHE A 191 -22.53 -9.82 -6.09
N ALA A 192 -23.55 -10.61 -5.74
CA ALA A 192 -23.45 -12.02 -5.37
C ALA A 192 -22.81 -12.85 -6.48
N THR A 193 -23.21 -12.62 -7.72
CA THR A 193 -22.67 -13.33 -8.89
C THR A 193 -21.15 -13.14 -9.01
N ARG A 194 -20.66 -11.93 -8.74
CA ARG A 194 -19.22 -11.63 -8.70
C ARG A 194 -18.55 -12.22 -7.46
N ALA A 195 -19.17 -12.07 -6.29
CA ALA A 195 -18.60 -12.49 -5.01
C ALA A 195 -18.49 -14.02 -4.91
N TRP A 196 -19.55 -14.74 -5.27
CA TRP A 196 -19.64 -16.20 -5.22
C TRP A 196 -19.07 -16.87 -6.47
N ARG A 197 -18.66 -16.08 -7.47
CA ARG A 197 -17.99 -16.54 -8.71
C ARG A 197 -18.81 -17.57 -9.48
N ARG A 198 -20.14 -17.45 -9.42
CA ARG A 198 -21.10 -18.30 -10.14
C ARG A 198 -22.40 -17.54 -10.39
N PRO A 199 -23.24 -17.95 -11.36
CA PRO A 199 -24.60 -17.46 -11.47
C PRO A 199 -25.38 -17.70 -10.18
N VAL A 200 -26.14 -16.68 -9.74
CA VAL A 200 -26.94 -16.72 -8.52
C VAL A 200 -28.42 -16.59 -8.87
N ASP A 201 -29.24 -17.51 -8.36
CA ASP A 201 -30.68 -17.47 -8.51
C ASP A 201 -31.26 -16.31 -7.67
N PRO A 202 -32.17 -15.48 -8.21
CA PRO A 202 -32.87 -14.45 -7.44
C PRO A 202 -33.48 -14.93 -6.12
N ALA A 203 -33.94 -16.19 -6.04
CA ALA A 203 -34.47 -16.78 -4.80
C ALA A 203 -33.42 -16.84 -3.68
N GLN A 204 -32.14 -17.02 -4.02
CA GLN A 204 -31.04 -17.01 -3.05
C GLN A 204 -30.79 -15.61 -2.46
N ILE A 205 -31.27 -14.55 -3.10
CA ILE A 205 -31.07 -13.16 -2.69
C ILE A 205 -32.20 -12.66 -1.77
N GLN A 206 -33.39 -13.26 -1.86
CA GLN A 206 -34.57 -12.87 -1.07
C GLN A 206 -34.32 -12.76 0.45
N PRO A 207 -33.56 -13.67 1.10
CA PRO A 207 -33.27 -13.53 2.53
C PRO A 207 -32.52 -12.24 2.89
N TYR A 208 -31.69 -11.72 1.98
CA TYR A 208 -30.95 -10.47 2.20
C TYR A 208 -31.82 -9.24 1.99
N ILE A 209 -32.84 -9.31 1.11
CA ILE A 209 -33.84 -8.26 0.97
C ILE A 209 -34.68 -8.16 2.24
N ALA A 210 -35.17 -9.29 2.74
CA ALA A 210 -35.91 -9.34 4.01
C ALA A 210 -35.06 -8.82 5.19
N LEU A 211 -33.75 -9.06 5.17
CA LEU A 211 -32.84 -8.49 6.16
C LEU A 211 -32.78 -6.95 6.08
N ILE A 212 -32.71 -6.37 4.88
CA ILE A 212 -32.73 -4.91 4.71
C ILE A 212 -34.03 -4.33 5.26
N GLU A 213 -35.17 -4.92 4.90
CA GLU A 213 -36.49 -4.48 5.37
C GLU A 213 -36.58 -4.55 6.90
N SER A 214 -36.15 -5.66 7.50
CA SER A 214 -36.13 -5.83 8.96
C SER A 214 -35.25 -4.81 9.68
N GLU A 215 -34.08 -4.46 9.14
CA GLU A 215 -33.20 -3.45 9.72
C GLU A 215 -33.83 -2.05 9.61
N GLN A 216 -34.48 -1.73 8.48
CA GLN A 216 -35.21 -0.47 8.32
C GLN A 216 -36.43 -0.37 9.26
N GLU A 217 -37.17 -1.46 9.46
CA GLU A 217 -38.25 -1.54 10.46
C GLU A 217 -37.74 -1.31 11.89
N ALA A 218 -36.50 -1.74 12.17
CA ALA A 218 -35.82 -1.48 13.44
C ALA A 218 -35.30 -0.03 13.58
N GLY A 219 -35.44 0.80 12.56
CA GLY A 219 -35.08 2.22 12.56
C GLY A 219 -33.70 2.54 11.99
N GLU A 220 -33.00 1.57 11.40
CA GLU A 220 -31.72 1.82 10.72
C GLU A 220 -31.91 2.58 9.40
N SER A 221 -30.89 3.37 9.02
CA SER A 221 -30.86 4.01 7.71
C SER A 221 -30.76 2.97 6.59
N PHE A 222 -31.29 3.27 5.40
CA PHE A 222 -31.19 2.38 4.23
C PHE A 222 -29.73 1.98 3.94
N THR A 223 -28.80 2.95 3.99
CA THR A 223 -27.37 2.70 3.76
C THR A 223 -26.78 1.73 4.79
N SER A 224 -27.18 1.86 6.07
CA SER A 224 -26.76 0.95 7.16
C SER A 224 -27.30 -0.46 6.93
N ALA A 225 -28.62 -0.58 6.71
CA ALA A 225 -29.31 -1.84 6.44
C ALA A 225 -28.75 -2.58 5.21
N TYR A 226 -28.51 -1.85 4.11
CA TYR A 226 -27.93 -2.40 2.89
C TYR A 226 -26.49 -2.88 3.09
N ARG A 227 -25.70 -2.14 3.89
CA ARG A 227 -24.33 -2.56 4.26
C ARG A 227 -24.33 -3.82 5.11
N THR A 228 -25.32 -3.98 6.00
CA THR A 228 -25.53 -5.22 6.76
C THR A 228 -25.80 -6.39 5.82
N ALA A 229 -26.69 -6.24 4.84
CA ALA A 229 -26.96 -7.28 3.84
C ALA A 229 -25.73 -7.65 3.00
N LEU A 230 -24.96 -6.67 2.52
CA LEU A 230 -23.70 -6.93 1.81
C LEU A 230 -22.69 -7.69 2.70
N SER A 231 -22.57 -7.30 3.97
CA SER A 231 -21.66 -7.95 4.91
C SER A 231 -22.07 -9.39 5.19
N THR A 232 -23.36 -9.66 5.38
CA THR A 232 -23.93 -11.00 5.56
C THR A 232 -23.71 -11.87 4.31
N LEU A 233 -23.83 -11.29 3.11
CA LEU A 233 -23.57 -11.98 1.85
C LEU A 233 -22.11 -12.42 1.73
N LEU A 234 -21.17 -11.60 2.22
CA LEU A 234 -19.74 -11.91 2.27
C LEU A 234 -19.33 -12.88 3.40
N THR A 235 -20.26 -13.27 4.26
CA THR A 235 -20.05 -14.35 5.24
C THR A 235 -20.88 -15.60 4.94
N ALA A 236 -21.67 -15.58 3.87
CA ALA A 236 -22.47 -16.70 3.44
C ALA A 236 -21.62 -17.84 2.85
N ARG A 237 -22.18 -19.06 2.87
CA ARG A 237 -21.53 -20.25 2.32
C ARG A 237 -21.03 -20.06 0.89
N GLY A 238 -21.83 -19.43 0.03
CA GLY A 238 -21.48 -19.19 -1.38
C GLY A 238 -20.27 -18.30 -1.58
N PHE A 239 -19.88 -17.48 -0.59
CA PHE A 239 -18.64 -16.71 -0.63
C PHE A 239 -17.46 -17.46 0.01
N LEU A 240 -17.70 -18.09 1.16
CA LEU A 240 -16.65 -18.75 1.95
C LEU A 240 -16.15 -20.04 1.29
N TYR A 241 -17.01 -20.73 0.54
CA TYR A 241 -16.69 -21.99 -0.10
C TYR A 241 -16.90 -21.90 -1.61
N LEU A 242 -16.03 -22.57 -2.35
CA LEU A 242 -16.22 -22.78 -3.77
C LEU A 242 -17.28 -23.87 -3.97
N GLU A 243 -18.46 -23.48 -4.45
CA GLU A 243 -19.55 -24.40 -4.76
C GLU A 243 -19.47 -24.82 -6.22
N GLU A 244 -19.09 -26.07 -6.47
CA GLU A 244 -19.03 -26.69 -7.80
C GLU A 244 -19.71 -28.06 -7.79
N GLY A 245 -20.17 -28.51 -8.95
CA GLY A 245 -20.89 -29.77 -9.07
C GLY A 245 -22.35 -29.68 -8.64
N ASP A 246 -23.05 -30.80 -8.75
CA ASP A 246 -24.40 -30.98 -8.24
C ASP A 246 -24.48 -32.40 -7.66
N PRO A 247 -24.81 -32.58 -6.37
CA PRO A 247 -24.94 -33.90 -5.76
C PRO A 247 -25.92 -34.82 -6.50
N GLU A 248 -26.95 -34.23 -7.12
CA GLU A 248 -28.00 -34.97 -7.82
C GLU A 248 -27.63 -35.30 -9.27
N THR A 249 -26.61 -34.62 -9.81
CA THR A 249 -26.24 -34.75 -11.23
C THR A 249 -24.76 -35.06 -11.38
N ASN A 250 -24.45 -36.30 -11.78
CA ASN A 250 -23.08 -36.67 -12.14
C ASN A 250 -22.72 -36.16 -13.54
N ARG A 251 -22.08 -34.99 -13.61
CA ARG A 251 -21.67 -34.33 -14.87
C ARG A 251 -20.24 -34.72 -15.26
N SER A 252 -20.04 -35.06 -16.54
CA SER A 252 -18.71 -35.37 -17.11
C SER A 252 -17.91 -34.13 -17.54
N HIS A 253 -18.51 -32.95 -17.50
CA HIS A 253 -17.91 -31.69 -17.92
C HIS A 253 -18.22 -30.57 -16.92
N LEU A 254 -17.31 -29.59 -16.88
CA LEU A 254 -17.42 -28.41 -16.03
C LEU A 254 -18.16 -27.29 -16.73
N LEU A 255 -18.87 -26.49 -15.96
CA LEU A 255 -19.51 -25.25 -16.39
C LEU A 255 -18.46 -24.15 -16.57
N ALA A 256 -18.83 -23.11 -17.32
CA ALA A 256 -17.92 -22.00 -17.61
C ALA A 256 -17.35 -21.32 -16.34
N HIS A 257 -18.17 -21.17 -15.30
CA HIS A 257 -17.71 -20.59 -14.04
C HIS A 257 -16.80 -21.54 -13.24
N GLU A 258 -17.07 -22.84 -13.26
CA GLU A 258 -16.21 -23.88 -12.66
C GLU A 258 -14.84 -23.95 -13.37
N TRP A 259 -14.80 -23.70 -14.68
CA TRP A 259 -13.54 -23.52 -15.43
C TRP A 259 -12.79 -22.26 -15.01
N ALA A 260 -13.48 -21.12 -14.90
CA ALA A 260 -12.87 -19.84 -14.54
C ALA A 260 -12.21 -19.85 -13.16
N ASN A 261 -12.73 -20.64 -12.21
CA ASN A 261 -12.16 -20.79 -10.87
C ASN A 261 -10.80 -21.51 -10.83
N ARG A 262 -10.37 -22.10 -11.94
CA ARG A 262 -9.16 -22.94 -12.03
C ARG A 262 -8.00 -22.28 -12.79
N LEU A 263 -8.19 -21.06 -13.28
CA LEU A 263 -7.20 -20.26 -14.00
C LEU A 263 -6.58 -19.22 -13.07
#